data_AF-A0A3D3USG8-F1
#
_entry.id   AF-A0A3D3USG8-F1
#
_cell.length_a   1.000
_cell.length_b   1.000
_cell.length_c   1.000
_cell.angle_alpha   90.00
_cell.angle_beta   90.00
_cell.angle_gamma   90.00
#
_symmetry.space_group_name_H-M   'P 1'
#
loop_
_entity.id
_entity.type
_entity.pdbx_description
1 polymer ?
#
loop_
_entity_poly.entity_id
_entity_poly.type
_entity_poly.pdbx_seq_one_letter_code
_entity_poly.pdbx_strand_id
1 'polypeptide(L)'
;MAVDFGTKRWRNDDSNLRLAKLRITRKILFAGPLATVLLTGREERTNDQLIDYLTKSLAAPPLAQIAKHFESMNNKSQSAMRVLLQDYDQFIGILSGHKRDVLKCKRGDSKSREEVKGQCKAMGDRIQSSLEQIFYKDNLFKNTFQKYAVF
;
A
#
# COMPACT_ATOMS: atom_id res chain seq x y z
N MET A 1 1.13 -15.86 5.47
CA MET A 1 -0.25 -16.34 5.19
C MET A 1 -0.52 -16.34 3.69
N ALA A 2 -0.23 -17.46 3.03
CA ALA A 2 -0.63 -17.71 1.65
C ALA A 2 -2.09 -18.18 1.67
N VAL A 3 -3.00 -17.31 1.24
CA VAL A 3 -4.38 -17.71 1.00
C VAL A 3 -4.38 -18.34 -0.39
N ASP A 4 -4.72 -19.62 -0.48
CA ASP A 4 -4.78 -20.33 -1.75
C ASP A 4 -5.92 -19.76 -2.62
N PHE A 5 -5.54 -19.15 -3.74
CA PHE A 5 -6.46 -18.47 -4.67
C PHE A 5 -6.75 -19.30 -5.93
N GLY A 6 -6.13 -20.48 -6.09
CA GLY A 6 -6.35 -21.34 -7.25
C GLY A 6 -7.82 -21.72 -7.42
N THR A 7 -8.51 -21.97 -6.31
CA THR A 7 -9.90 -22.44 -6.28
C THR A 7 -10.95 -21.33 -6.49
N LYS A 8 -10.58 -20.05 -6.38
CA LYS A 8 -11.51 -18.90 -6.59
C LYS A 8 -11.49 -18.31 -8.01
N ARG A 9 -10.65 -18.84 -8.92
CA ARG A 9 -10.58 -18.37 -10.32
C ARG A 9 -11.86 -18.60 -11.13
N TRP A 10 -12.72 -19.52 -10.72
CA TRP A 10 -13.74 -20.10 -11.59
C TRP A 10 -15.14 -19.45 -11.49
N ARG A 11 -15.41 -18.55 -10.53
CA ARG A 11 -16.80 -18.12 -10.26
C ARG A 11 -17.15 -16.64 -10.48
N ASN A 12 -16.20 -15.69 -10.61
CA ASN A 12 -16.54 -14.25 -10.68
C ASN A 12 -15.99 -13.53 -11.93
N ASP A 13 -16.81 -12.64 -12.50
CA ASP A 13 -16.50 -11.79 -13.65
C ASP A 13 -15.42 -10.72 -13.40
N ASP A 14 -15.04 -10.47 -12.13
CA ASP A 14 -14.18 -9.36 -11.69
C ASP A 14 -12.69 -9.71 -11.46
N SER A 15 -12.15 -10.73 -12.13
CA SER A 15 -10.82 -11.28 -11.79
C SER A 15 -9.66 -10.28 -11.96
N ASN A 16 -9.68 -9.44 -13.00
CA ASN A 16 -8.63 -8.46 -13.27
C ASN A 16 -8.71 -7.25 -12.33
N LEU A 17 -9.92 -6.71 -12.12
CA LEU A 17 -10.14 -5.64 -11.15
C LEU A 17 -9.72 -6.08 -9.73
N ARG A 18 -10.07 -7.29 -9.35
CA ARG A 18 -9.66 -7.88 -8.06
C ARG A 18 -8.14 -7.99 -7.96
N LEU A 19 -7.47 -8.46 -9.01
CA LEU A 19 -6.02 -8.59 -9.02
C LEU A 19 -5.32 -7.22 -8.93
N ALA A 20 -5.85 -6.19 -9.58
CA ALA A 20 -5.36 -4.82 -9.46
C ALA A 20 -5.47 -4.30 -8.02
N LYS A 21 -6.66 -4.43 -7.40
CA LYS A 21 -6.89 -4.07 -5.99
C LYS A 21 -5.96 -4.82 -5.03
N LEU A 22 -5.77 -6.13 -5.26
CA LEU A 22 -4.88 -6.93 -4.42
C LEU A 22 -3.41 -6.50 -4.55
N ARG A 23 -2.95 -6.12 -5.74
CA ARG A 23 -1.57 -5.68 -5.94
C ARG A 23 -1.28 -4.32 -5.30
N ILE A 24 -2.25 -3.42 -5.30
CA ILE A 24 -2.06 -2.04 -4.87
C ILE A 24 -2.56 -1.85 -3.43
N THR A 25 -3.87 -1.99 -3.20
CA THR A 25 -4.50 -1.66 -1.92
C THR A 25 -3.98 -2.51 -0.77
N ARG A 26 -3.68 -3.80 -1.00
CA ARG A 26 -3.21 -4.70 0.07
C ARG A 26 -1.84 -4.28 0.62
N LYS A 27 -0.96 -3.76 -0.22
CA LYS A 27 0.37 -3.29 0.21
C LYS A 27 0.24 -2.10 1.15
N ILE A 28 -0.64 -1.16 0.81
CA ILE A 28 -0.90 0.04 1.61
C ILE A 28 -1.63 -0.32 2.91
N LEU A 29 -2.63 -1.20 2.85
CA LEU A 29 -3.35 -1.70 4.03
C LEU A 29 -2.43 -2.41 5.02
N PHE A 30 -1.36 -3.05 4.55
CA PHE A 30 -0.36 -3.66 5.41
C PHE A 30 0.65 -2.63 5.92
N ALA A 31 1.16 -1.78 5.03
CA ALA A 31 2.21 -0.81 5.35
C ALA A 31 1.78 0.25 6.37
N GLY A 32 0.53 0.73 6.33
CA GLY A 32 0.05 1.76 7.27
C GLY A 32 0.16 1.32 8.74
N PRO A 33 -0.54 0.25 9.14
CA PRO A 33 -0.46 -0.27 10.50
C PRO A 33 0.96 -0.68 10.88
N LEU A 34 1.72 -1.24 9.94
CA LEU A 34 3.12 -1.59 10.17
C LEU A 34 3.97 -0.36 10.51
N ALA A 35 3.81 0.77 9.82
CA ALA A 35 4.48 2.03 10.17
C ALA A 35 4.14 2.47 11.59
N THR A 36 2.85 2.41 11.95
CA THR A 36 2.37 2.77 13.29
C THR A 36 3.07 1.91 14.36
N VAL A 37 3.10 0.59 14.19
CA VAL A 37 3.72 -0.33 15.15
C VAL A 37 5.24 -0.17 15.21
N LEU A 38 5.92 0.00 14.08
CA LEU A 38 7.39 0.16 14.05
C LEU A 38 7.89 1.47 14.65
N LEU A 39 7.01 2.47 14.77
CA LEU A 39 7.35 3.76 15.38
C LEU A 39 6.75 3.90 16.78
N THR A 40 6.08 2.87 17.26
CA THR A 40 5.54 2.83 18.62
C THR A 40 6.66 2.83 19.65
N GLY A 41 6.55 3.66 20.69
CA GLY A 41 7.52 3.70 21.79
C GLY A 41 8.78 4.50 21.46
N ARG A 42 8.79 5.27 20.35
CA ARG A 42 9.85 6.25 20.10
C ARG A 42 9.71 7.47 21.00
N GLU A 43 8.47 7.90 21.27
CA GLU A 43 8.17 9.12 22.04
C GLU A 43 7.34 8.84 23.29
N GLU A 44 6.55 7.75 23.29
CA GLU A 44 5.64 7.38 24.38
C GLU A 44 6.41 6.73 25.53
N ARG A 45 6.28 7.28 26.74
CA ARG A 45 7.03 6.83 27.93
C ARG A 45 6.17 6.02 28.91
N THR A 46 4.86 5.99 28.71
CA THR A 46 3.89 5.33 29.59
C THR A 46 2.89 4.50 28.78
N ASN A 47 2.27 3.51 29.43
CA ASN A 47 1.27 2.65 28.80
C ASN A 47 0.03 3.44 28.34
N ASP A 48 -0.40 4.45 29.08
CA ASP A 48 -1.57 5.26 28.71
C ASP A 48 -1.31 6.09 27.44
N GLN A 49 -0.11 6.70 27.34
CA GLN A 49 0.33 7.42 26.13
C GLN A 49 0.41 6.48 24.92
N LEU A 50 0.90 5.26 25.14
CA LEU A 50 0.98 4.24 24.12
C LEU A 50 -0.41 3.83 23.60
N ILE A 51 -1.36 3.58 24.50
CA ILE A 51 -2.75 3.22 24.15
C ILE A 51 -3.40 4.36 23.36
N ASP A 52 -3.24 5.61 23.80
CA ASP A 52 -3.78 6.78 23.10
C ASP A 52 -3.16 6.96 21.71
N TYR A 53 -1.83 6.83 21.60
CA TYR A 53 -1.12 6.90 20.33
C TYR A 53 -1.61 5.83 19.34
N LEU A 54 -1.70 4.58 19.78
CA LEU A 54 -2.14 3.47 18.93
C LEU A 54 -3.60 3.66 18.50
N THR A 55 -4.47 4.08 19.42
CA THR A 55 -5.89 4.33 19.15
C THR A 55 -6.06 5.42 18.09
N LYS A 56 -5.39 6.55 18.26
CA LYS A 56 -5.43 7.67 17.30
C LYS A 56 -4.81 7.30 15.97
N SER A 57 -3.65 6.65 15.99
CA SER A 57 -2.90 6.31 14.78
C SER A 57 -3.61 5.24 13.94
N LEU A 58 -4.13 4.19 14.56
CA LEU A 58 -4.81 3.11 13.84
C LEU A 58 -6.19 3.52 13.32
N ALA A 59 -6.82 4.53 13.91
CA ALA A 59 -8.07 5.11 13.39
C ALA A 59 -7.86 5.89 12.07
N ALA A 60 -6.65 6.38 11.80
CA ALA A 60 -6.35 7.10 10.58
C ALA A 60 -6.32 6.16 9.35
N PRO A 61 -6.64 6.64 8.13
CA PRO A 61 -6.47 5.85 6.93
C PRO A 61 -5.03 5.33 6.77
N PRO A 62 -4.79 4.09 6.28
CA PRO A 62 -3.46 3.49 6.22
C PRO A 62 -2.39 4.36 5.55
N LEU A 63 -2.79 5.11 4.52
CA LEU A 63 -1.89 6.03 3.83
C LEU A 63 -1.47 7.21 4.72
N ALA A 64 -2.41 7.76 5.49
CA ALA A 64 -2.15 8.84 6.44
C ALA A 64 -1.25 8.38 7.60
N GLN A 65 -1.34 7.10 8.00
CA GLN A 65 -0.48 6.51 9.03
C GLN A 65 1.01 6.57 8.65
N ILE A 66 1.32 6.44 7.36
CA ILE A 66 2.70 6.56 6.86
C ILE A 66 3.03 8.04 6.60
N ALA A 67 2.11 8.77 5.98
CA ALA A 67 2.33 10.16 5.54
C ALA A 67 2.55 11.15 6.70
N LYS A 68 2.00 10.89 7.89
CA LYS A 68 2.23 11.74 9.09
C LYS A 68 3.71 11.86 9.47
N HIS A 69 4.56 10.94 9.01
CA HIS A 69 5.99 10.93 9.27
C HIS A 69 6.84 11.52 8.15
N PHE A 70 6.22 12.11 7.12
CA PHE A 70 6.90 12.61 5.92
C PHE A 70 8.09 13.54 6.23
N GLU A 71 7.89 14.51 7.13
CA GLU A 71 8.94 15.47 7.51
C GLU A 71 10.12 14.82 8.24
N SER A 72 9.88 13.69 8.93
CA SER A 72 10.92 12.95 9.66
C SER A 72 11.70 11.98 8.76
N MET A 73 11.28 11.79 7.51
CA MET A 73 11.95 10.91 6.55
C MET A 73 13.12 11.61 5.86
N ASN A 74 14.08 10.83 5.37
CA ASN A 74 15.14 11.38 4.52
C ASN A 74 14.62 11.77 3.12
N ASN A 75 15.38 12.60 2.39
CA ASN A 75 14.98 13.12 1.07
C ASN A 75 14.60 12.02 0.05
N LYS A 76 15.27 10.86 0.08
CA LYS A 76 14.96 9.75 -0.85
C LYS A 76 13.61 9.11 -0.50
N SER A 77 13.33 8.91 0.77
CA SER A 77 12.08 8.35 1.26
C SER A 77 10.91 9.32 1.13
N GLN A 78 11.14 10.62 1.31
CA GLN A 78 10.16 11.66 0.96
C GLN A 78 9.80 11.61 -0.53
N SER A 79 10.80 11.49 -1.40
CA SER A 79 10.57 11.35 -2.84
C SER A 79 9.78 10.08 -3.16
N ALA A 80 10.13 8.96 -2.53
CA ALA A 80 9.39 7.70 -2.64
C ALA A 80 7.94 7.84 -2.14
N MET A 81 7.70 8.57 -1.04
CA MET A 81 6.36 8.84 -0.55
C MET A 81 5.54 9.63 -1.57
N ARG A 82 6.11 10.65 -2.20
CA ARG A 82 5.40 11.42 -3.25
C ARG A 82 4.99 10.52 -4.41
N VAL A 83 5.89 9.65 -4.88
CA VAL A 83 5.60 8.67 -5.94
C VAL A 83 4.47 7.72 -5.50
N LEU A 84 4.54 7.21 -4.27
CA LEU A 84 3.52 6.33 -3.71
C LEU A 84 2.14 7.00 -3.68
N LEU A 85 2.06 8.25 -3.20
CA LEU A 85 0.81 9.02 -3.16
C LEU A 85 0.25 9.26 -4.56
N GLN A 86 1.10 9.64 -5.51
CA GLN A 86 0.70 9.87 -6.90
C GLN A 86 0.19 8.60 -7.58
N ASP A 87 0.89 7.47 -7.43
CA ASP A 87 0.47 6.19 -8.01
C ASP A 87 -0.82 5.67 -7.37
N TYR A 88 -1.02 5.91 -6.06
CA TYR A 88 -2.27 5.53 -5.40
C TYR A 88 -3.45 6.42 -5.83
N ASP A 89 -3.24 7.72 -5.99
CA ASP A 89 -4.25 8.64 -6.52
C ASP A 89 -4.64 8.26 -7.96
N GLN A 90 -3.65 7.98 -8.81
CA GLN A 90 -3.88 7.49 -10.17
C GLN A 90 -4.69 6.19 -10.16
N PHE A 91 -4.42 5.29 -9.21
CA PHE A 91 -5.19 4.07 -9.05
C PHE A 91 -6.63 4.33 -8.59
N ILE A 92 -6.87 5.27 -7.67
CA ILE A 92 -8.22 5.71 -7.30
C ILE A 92 -8.95 6.24 -8.54
N GLY A 93 -8.29 7.06 -9.36
CA GLY A 93 -8.84 7.55 -10.63
C GLY A 93 -9.22 6.43 -11.60
N ILE A 94 -8.45 5.34 -11.67
CA ILE A 94 -8.82 4.14 -12.44
C ILE A 94 -10.07 3.48 -11.86
N LEU A 95 -10.18 3.40 -10.53
CA LEU A 95 -11.32 2.78 -9.86
C LEU A 95 -12.60 3.61 -9.97
N SER A 96 -12.52 4.93 -10.13
CA SER A 96 -13.69 5.80 -10.29
C SER A 96 -14.11 6.00 -11.76
N GLY A 97 -13.23 5.70 -12.73
CA GLY A 97 -13.47 5.97 -14.14
C GLY A 97 -13.87 4.75 -15.00
N HIS A 98 -14.05 4.99 -16.30
CA HIS A 98 -14.38 3.98 -17.32
C HIS A 98 -13.36 2.82 -17.39
N LYS A 99 -12.11 3.07 -16.98
CA LYS A 99 -11.06 2.04 -16.88
C LYS A 99 -11.41 0.94 -15.87
N ARG A 100 -12.24 1.23 -14.85
CA ARG A 100 -12.78 0.20 -13.96
C ARG A 100 -13.62 -0.81 -14.74
N ASP A 101 -14.49 -0.35 -15.63
CA ASP A 101 -15.38 -1.23 -16.37
C ASP A 101 -14.60 -2.07 -17.39
N VAL A 102 -13.55 -1.49 -17.99
CA VAL A 102 -12.57 -2.25 -18.81
C VAL A 102 -11.94 -3.40 -18.01
N LEU A 103 -11.65 -3.21 -16.71
CA LEU A 103 -11.12 -4.26 -15.84
C LEU A 103 -12.17 -5.29 -15.40
N LYS A 104 -13.47 -4.98 -15.48
CA LYS A 104 -14.56 -5.92 -15.19
C LYS A 104 -14.97 -6.76 -16.41
N CYS A 105 -14.87 -6.20 -17.61
CA CYS A 105 -15.37 -6.86 -18.81
C CYS A 105 -14.52 -8.09 -19.22
N LYS A 106 -15.16 -9.26 -19.33
CA LYS A 106 -14.57 -10.47 -19.92
C LYS A 106 -14.52 -10.45 -21.45
N ARG A 107 -15.57 -9.90 -22.09
CA ARG A 107 -15.72 -9.78 -23.54
C ARG A 107 -15.69 -8.29 -23.91
N GLY A 108 -14.82 -7.94 -24.86
CA GLY A 108 -14.49 -6.55 -25.20
C GLY A 108 -13.02 -6.43 -25.58
N ASP A 109 -12.60 -5.24 -26.03
CA ASP A 109 -11.25 -4.97 -26.54
C ASP A 109 -10.15 -5.50 -25.60
N SER A 110 -9.51 -6.59 -26.02
CA SER A 110 -8.45 -7.26 -25.28
C SER A 110 -7.22 -6.36 -25.14
N LYS A 111 -6.99 -5.47 -26.11
CA LYS A 111 -5.86 -4.55 -26.13
C LYS A 111 -5.99 -3.51 -25.03
N SER A 112 -7.12 -2.79 -24.97
CA SER A 112 -7.43 -1.84 -23.89
C SER A 112 -7.34 -2.49 -22.50
N ARG A 113 -7.76 -3.74 -22.37
CA ARG A 113 -7.69 -4.46 -21.09
C ARG A 113 -6.28 -4.79 -20.65
N GLU A 114 -5.45 -5.33 -21.54
CA GLU A 114 -4.05 -5.62 -21.22
C GLU A 114 -3.26 -4.33 -20.98
N GLU A 115 -3.62 -3.23 -21.64
CA GLU A 115 -3.05 -1.92 -21.35
C GLU A 115 -3.36 -1.45 -19.93
N VAL A 116 -4.63 -1.43 -19.52
CA VAL A 116 -5.03 -1.00 -18.16
C VAL A 116 -4.46 -1.94 -17.10
N LYS A 117 -4.38 -3.24 -17.40
CA LYS A 117 -3.75 -4.23 -16.52
C LYS A 117 -2.24 -4.01 -16.40
N GLY A 118 -1.56 -3.69 -17.49
CA GLY A 118 -0.15 -3.29 -17.52
C GLY A 118 0.09 -2.04 -16.68
N GLN A 119 -0.77 -1.03 -16.83
CA GLN A 119 -0.74 0.20 -16.01
C GLN A 119 -0.86 -0.14 -14.52
N CYS A 120 -1.86 -0.94 -14.12
CA CYS A 120 -2.05 -1.35 -12.73
C CYS A 120 -0.86 -2.17 -12.19
N LYS A 121 -0.26 -3.02 -13.02
CA LYS A 121 0.94 -3.78 -12.64
C LYS A 121 2.11 -2.84 -12.38
N ALA A 122 2.40 -1.93 -13.31
CA ALA A 122 3.48 -0.97 -13.19
C ALA A 122 3.31 -0.06 -11.95
N MET A 123 2.09 0.43 -11.68
CA MET A 123 1.78 1.16 -10.44
C MET A 123 2.06 0.31 -9.19
N GLY A 124 1.59 -0.94 -9.19
CA GLY A 124 1.82 -1.86 -8.06
C GLY A 124 3.30 -2.13 -7.79
N ASP A 125 4.12 -2.18 -8.84
CA ASP A 125 5.57 -2.37 -8.74
C ASP A 125 6.26 -1.09 -8.24
N ARG A 126 5.87 0.10 -8.72
CA ARG A 126 6.39 1.38 -8.21
C ARG A 126 6.01 1.64 -6.75
N ILE A 127 4.78 1.31 -6.35
CA ILE A 127 4.35 1.36 -4.94
C ILE A 127 5.19 0.40 -4.09
N GLN A 128 5.49 -0.80 -4.60
CA GLN A 128 6.39 -1.74 -3.90
C GLN A 128 7.75 -1.10 -3.63
N SER A 129 8.40 -0.61 -4.68
CA SER A 129 9.74 -0.02 -4.58
C SER A 129 9.74 1.22 -3.68
N SER A 130 8.66 2.00 -3.69
CA SER A 130 8.51 3.16 -2.82
C SER A 130 8.38 2.73 -1.35
N LEU A 131 7.56 1.71 -1.05
CA LEU A 131 7.46 1.13 0.28
C LEU A 131 8.79 0.52 0.74
N GLU A 132 9.50 -0.19 -0.14
CA GLU A 132 10.82 -0.75 0.18
C GLU A 132 11.82 0.35 0.54
N GLN A 133 11.83 1.44 -0.23
CA GLN A 133 12.67 2.60 0.07
C GLN A 133 12.32 3.21 1.44
N ILE A 134 11.03 3.35 1.78
CA ILE A 134 10.59 3.91 3.06
C ILE A 134 10.95 2.98 4.23
N PHE A 135 10.59 1.69 4.16
CA PHE A 135 10.70 0.79 5.32
C PHE A 135 12.09 0.17 5.50
N TYR A 136 12.81 -0.13 4.41
CA TYR A 136 14.10 -0.84 4.48
C TYR A 136 15.31 0.09 4.38
N LYS A 137 15.16 1.28 3.80
CA LYS A 137 16.29 2.19 3.55
C LYS A 137 16.26 3.45 4.41
N ASP A 138 15.09 3.87 4.92
CA ASP A 138 15.01 5.02 5.81
C ASP A 138 15.42 4.67 7.24
N ASN A 139 16.33 5.45 7.84
CA ASN A 139 16.77 5.26 9.22
C ASN A 139 15.62 5.39 10.24
N LEU A 140 14.54 6.10 9.89
CA LEU A 140 13.33 6.19 10.69
C LEU A 140 12.75 4.81 11.00
N PHE A 141 12.61 3.98 9.96
CA PHE A 141 11.98 2.66 10.06
C PHE A 141 12.98 1.52 10.14
N LYS A 142 14.10 1.61 9.40
CA LYS A 142 15.05 0.52 9.13
C LYS A 142 15.50 -0.20 10.40
N ASN A 143 15.87 0.54 11.44
CA ASN A 143 16.41 -0.08 12.66
C ASN A 143 15.35 -0.91 13.38
N THR A 144 14.15 -0.37 13.54
CA THR A 144 13.04 -1.09 14.16
C THR A 144 12.54 -2.22 13.26
N PHE A 145 12.49 -1.99 11.95
CA PHE A 145 12.13 -2.99 10.96
C PHE A 145 13.08 -4.18 11.02
N GLN A 146 14.40 -3.96 10.94
CA GLN A 146 15.38 -5.05 11.03
C GLN A 146 15.32 -5.81 12.36
N LYS A 147 14.98 -5.14 13.46
CA LYS A 147 14.90 -5.74 14.78
C LYS A 147 13.66 -6.62 14.97
N TYR A 148 12.51 -6.21 14.43
CA TYR A 148 11.22 -6.83 14.75
C TYR A 148 10.51 -7.48 13.55
N ALA A 149 10.82 -7.08 12.31
CA ALA A 149 10.33 -7.73 11.09
C ALA A 149 11.16 -8.99 10.81
N VAL A 150 11.09 -9.96 11.71
CA VAL A 150 11.59 -11.31 11.47
C VAL A 150 10.54 -12.03 10.64
N PHE A 151 10.85 -12.30 9.38
CA PHE A 151 10.03 -13.05 8.44
C PHE A 151 10.83 -14.21 7.85
#